data_AF-A0A0N5BZU8-F1
#
_entry.id   AF-A0A0N5BZU8-F1
#
_cell.length_a   1.000
_cell.length_b   1.000
_cell.length_c   1.000
_cell.angle_alpha   90.00
_cell.angle_beta   90.00
_cell.angle_gamma   90.00
#
_symmetry.space_group_name_H-M   'P 1'
#
loop_
_entity.id
_entity.type
_entity.pdbx_description
1 polymer ?
#
loop_
_entity_poly.entity_id
_entity_poly.type
_entity_poly.pdbx_seq_one_letter_code
_entity_poly.pdbx_strand_id
1 'polypeptide(L)'
;MAEKPSDTSDNQRLKQMFCHLTPKKAVIPYTMAIDDENNMWIASKGGLFKISPDGKEVLWSKENAFPKKMSAYTQVEYHDSKIYHIQNEDKTGLSEFKIYSKEGEELHDSFIDGRVQSLVINSRGEMFMTKQAENGQDEFFIYTTTTDKPTKWDELVVLDEKAFQTLCLYDDDTLVVATVNVPINMYSKEWLRFVDIKEKKLSAPFSSHGKSEGQIYFPRAIKKYEDDFIVLDKTGKFQRFNREGKYLETSATIDAYLANGFEIIGDQALIICSGIVYDNTQETICDDWLEKITLDGSSWKSERLRDQ
;
A
#
# COMPACT_ATOMS: atom_id res chain seq x y z
N MET A 1 13.76 -12.87 -16.69
CA MET A 1 13.49 -14.24 -16.24
C MET A 1 12.01 -14.31 -15.93
N ALA A 2 11.28 -15.28 -16.48
CA ALA A 2 9.91 -15.53 -16.04
C ALA A 2 9.96 -15.97 -14.58
N GLU A 3 9.26 -15.26 -13.69
CA GLU A 3 9.13 -15.67 -12.30
C GLU A 3 8.47 -17.05 -12.28
N LYS A 4 8.99 -17.96 -11.44
CA LYS A 4 8.34 -19.25 -11.24
C LYS A 4 6.97 -18.98 -10.58
N PRO A 5 5.92 -19.73 -10.96
CA PRO A 5 4.65 -19.64 -10.26
C PRO A 5 4.85 -19.81 -8.74
N SER A 6 4.03 -19.10 -7.98
CA SER A 6 3.95 -19.21 -6.53
C SER A 6 3.80 -20.67 -6.12
N ASP A 7 4.56 -21.12 -5.10
CA ASP A 7 4.55 -22.51 -4.63
C ASP A 7 3.52 -22.76 -3.52
N THR A 8 2.83 -21.73 -3.04
CA THR A 8 1.68 -21.87 -2.10
C THR A 8 0.36 -21.35 -2.66
N SER A 9 0.40 -20.46 -3.63
CA SER A 9 -0.74 -19.91 -4.37
C SER A 9 -0.63 -20.22 -5.87
N ASP A 10 -0.16 -21.43 -6.19
CA ASP A 10 -0.21 -21.97 -7.55
C ASP A 10 -1.66 -22.06 -8.03
N ASN A 11 -2.59 -22.49 -7.19
CA ASN A 11 -4.02 -22.58 -7.51
C ASN A 11 -4.83 -21.50 -6.79
N GLN A 12 -6.03 -21.19 -7.28
CA GLN A 12 -6.97 -20.33 -6.57
C GLN A 12 -7.22 -20.85 -5.15
N ARG A 13 -6.80 -20.08 -4.16
CA ARG A 13 -6.95 -20.39 -2.73
C ARG A 13 -8.30 -19.93 -2.19
N LEU A 14 -9.40 -20.23 -2.90
CA LEU A 14 -10.75 -19.70 -2.61
C LEU A 14 -11.20 -19.93 -1.15
N LYS A 15 -10.73 -21.02 -0.51
CA LYS A 15 -11.04 -21.32 0.90
C LYS A 15 -10.30 -20.42 1.89
N GLN A 16 -9.13 -19.91 1.51
CA GLN A 16 -8.28 -19.02 2.31
C GLN A 16 -8.58 -17.55 2.03
N MET A 17 -9.08 -17.22 0.84
CA MET A 17 -9.50 -15.87 0.48
C MET A 17 -10.54 -15.36 1.48
N PHE A 18 -10.18 -14.28 2.19
CA PHE A 18 -11.12 -13.55 3.03
C PHE A 18 -12.16 -12.83 2.18
N CYS A 19 -11.75 -12.27 1.03
CA CYS A 19 -12.63 -11.63 0.07
C CYS A 19 -12.11 -11.85 -1.36
N HIS A 20 -12.93 -12.41 -2.26
CA HIS A 20 -12.59 -12.52 -3.68
C HIS A 20 -12.98 -11.24 -4.42
N LEU A 21 -12.00 -10.46 -4.89
CA LEU A 21 -12.20 -9.10 -5.42
C LEU A 21 -12.48 -9.08 -6.92
N THR A 22 -11.89 -9.99 -7.70
CA THR A 22 -12.07 -10.03 -9.16
C THR A 22 -13.55 -10.07 -9.59
N PRO A 23 -14.41 -10.95 -9.04
CA PRO A 23 -15.83 -10.98 -9.42
C PRO A 23 -16.58 -9.71 -9.00
N LYS A 24 -16.05 -8.97 -8.02
CA LYS A 24 -16.58 -7.68 -7.55
C LYS A 24 -16.08 -6.49 -8.39
N LYS A 25 -15.25 -6.74 -9.42
CA LYS A 25 -14.60 -5.75 -10.30
C LYS A 25 -13.59 -4.83 -9.60
N ALA A 26 -13.21 -5.11 -8.36
CA ALA A 26 -12.17 -4.41 -7.63
C ALA A 26 -10.77 -4.88 -8.09
N VAL A 27 -10.51 -4.76 -9.40
CA VAL A 27 -9.36 -5.36 -10.08
C VAL A 27 -8.10 -4.52 -9.93
N ILE A 28 -6.97 -5.20 -9.74
CA ILE A 28 -5.64 -4.61 -9.48
C ILE A 28 -5.70 -3.64 -8.28
N PRO A 29 -6.00 -4.16 -7.07
CA PRO A 29 -6.06 -3.37 -5.84
C PRO A 29 -4.66 -3.03 -5.30
N TYR A 30 -4.54 -1.86 -4.68
CA TYR A 30 -3.27 -1.34 -4.15
C TYR A 30 -3.31 -1.02 -2.66
N THR A 31 -4.34 -0.30 -2.22
CA THR A 31 -4.46 0.18 -0.84
C THR A 31 -5.86 -0.05 -0.30
N MET A 32 -5.96 -0.07 1.02
CA MET A 32 -7.19 -0.29 1.75
C MET A 32 -7.24 0.66 2.94
N ALA A 33 -8.44 1.06 3.34
CA ALA A 33 -8.68 1.72 4.61
C ALA A 33 -9.82 1.02 5.33
N ILE A 34 -9.80 1.03 6.66
CA ILE A 34 -10.88 0.49 7.50
C ILE A 34 -11.60 1.67 8.13
N ASP A 35 -12.92 1.76 7.94
CA ASP A 35 -13.72 2.79 8.59
C ASP A 35 -14.10 2.41 10.05
N ASP A 36 -14.71 3.35 10.77
CA ASP A 36 -15.16 3.17 12.16
C ASP A 36 -16.26 2.12 12.35
N GLU A 37 -16.86 1.63 11.26
CA GLU A 37 -17.82 0.52 11.24
C GLU A 37 -17.15 -0.81 10.84
N ASN A 38 -15.82 -0.82 10.69
CA ASN A 38 -15.01 -1.92 10.19
C ASN A 38 -15.29 -2.33 8.73
N ASN A 39 -15.95 -1.47 7.94
CA ASN A 39 -16.05 -1.71 6.51
C ASN A 39 -14.69 -1.44 5.86
N MET A 40 -14.37 -2.23 4.84
CA MET A 40 -13.13 -2.10 4.09
C MET A 40 -13.36 -1.24 2.86
N TRP A 41 -12.58 -0.20 2.70
CA TRP A 41 -12.52 0.61 1.50
C TRP A 41 -11.31 0.20 0.68
N ILE A 42 -11.52 -0.28 -0.54
CA ILE A 42 -10.46 -0.80 -1.42
C ILE A 42 -10.28 0.12 -2.61
N ALA A 43 -9.07 0.69 -2.72
CA ALA A 43 -8.63 1.44 -3.88
C ALA A 43 -7.94 0.52 -4.88
N SER A 44 -8.46 0.50 -6.11
CA SER A 44 -8.00 -0.36 -7.19
C SER A 44 -7.96 0.38 -8.53
N LYS A 45 -7.37 -0.21 -9.57
CA LYS A 45 -7.54 0.34 -10.92
C LYS A 45 -8.99 0.23 -11.41
N GLY A 46 -9.72 -0.76 -10.90
CA GLY A 46 -11.16 -0.93 -11.12
C GLY A 46 -12.04 0.12 -10.44
N GLY A 47 -11.48 1.02 -9.63
CA GLY A 47 -12.21 2.06 -8.90
C GLY A 47 -12.12 1.91 -7.38
N LEU A 48 -13.08 2.52 -6.67
CA LEU A 48 -13.18 2.50 -5.21
C LEU A 48 -14.37 1.65 -4.76
N PHE A 49 -14.16 0.75 -3.81
CA PHE A 49 -15.17 -0.21 -3.36
C PHE A 49 -15.26 -0.22 -1.83
N LYS A 50 -16.47 -0.14 -1.28
CA LYS A 50 -16.77 -0.37 0.14
C LYS A 50 -17.27 -1.81 0.31
N ILE A 51 -16.60 -2.59 1.13
CA ILE A 51 -16.89 -4.01 1.38
C ILE A 51 -17.29 -4.20 2.83
N SER A 52 -18.28 -5.06 3.08
CA SER A 52 -18.76 -5.40 4.41
C SER A 52 -17.63 -5.95 5.30
N PRO A 53 -17.70 -5.82 6.63
CA PRO A 53 -16.62 -6.24 7.54
C PRO A 53 -16.27 -7.72 7.44
N ASP A 54 -17.20 -8.57 6.96
CA ASP A 54 -17.00 -10.00 6.76
C ASP A 54 -16.46 -10.37 5.36
N GLY A 55 -16.19 -9.38 4.51
CA GLY A 55 -15.65 -9.56 3.16
C GLY A 55 -16.64 -10.04 2.11
N LYS A 56 -17.92 -10.22 2.45
CA LYS A 56 -18.87 -10.89 1.53
C LYS A 56 -19.59 -9.95 0.58
N GLU A 57 -20.02 -8.78 1.04
CA GLU A 57 -20.89 -7.88 0.29
C GLU A 57 -20.16 -6.62 -0.15
N VAL A 58 -20.49 -6.14 -1.36
CA VAL A 58 -20.10 -4.80 -1.79
C VAL A 58 -21.22 -3.87 -1.36
N LEU A 59 -20.95 -3.03 -0.37
CA LEU A 59 -21.92 -2.08 0.19
C LEU A 59 -22.07 -0.84 -0.70
N TRP A 60 -20.99 -0.44 -1.35
CA TRP A 60 -20.96 0.68 -2.29
C TRP A 60 -19.77 0.54 -3.25
N SER A 61 -19.87 1.12 -4.44
CA SER A 61 -18.74 1.19 -5.38
C SER A 61 -18.83 2.36 -6.34
N LYS A 62 -17.67 2.95 -6.64
CA LYS A 62 -17.43 3.80 -7.81
C LYS A 62 -16.55 3.05 -8.79
N GLU A 63 -17.18 2.32 -9.71
CA GLU A 63 -16.47 1.54 -10.72
C GLU A 63 -15.78 2.44 -11.76
N ASN A 64 -14.59 2.04 -12.18
CA ASN A 64 -13.89 2.57 -13.34
C ASN A 64 -13.98 1.56 -14.49
N ALA A 65 -14.59 1.99 -15.60
CA ALA A 65 -14.75 1.16 -16.80
C ALA A 65 -13.42 0.90 -17.55
N PHE A 66 -12.35 1.66 -17.26
CA PHE A 66 -11.10 1.60 -18.01
C PHE A 66 -9.87 1.38 -17.10
N PRO A 67 -9.78 0.26 -16.35
CA PRO A 67 -8.68 0.01 -15.42
C PRO A 67 -7.30 0.01 -16.10
N LYS A 68 -7.24 -0.36 -17.38
CA LYS A 68 -6.00 -0.35 -18.18
C LYS A 68 -5.44 1.05 -18.48
N LYS A 69 -6.24 2.12 -18.30
CA LYS A 69 -5.80 3.52 -18.45
C LYS A 69 -5.29 4.12 -17.15
N MET A 70 -5.41 3.40 -16.04
CA MET A 70 -4.97 3.90 -14.75
C MET A 70 -3.54 3.47 -14.48
N SER A 71 -2.77 4.40 -13.92
CA SER A 71 -1.43 4.14 -13.41
C SER A 71 -1.50 3.35 -12.10
N ALA A 72 -0.36 2.82 -11.64
CA ALA A 72 -0.29 2.06 -10.39
C ALA A 72 -0.52 2.95 -9.15
N TYR A 73 -0.64 2.31 -7.99
CA TYR A 73 -0.66 2.95 -6.66
C TYR A 73 -1.88 3.84 -6.39
N THR A 74 -3.09 3.37 -6.74
CA THR A 74 -4.34 3.98 -6.24
C THR A 74 -4.31 4.04 -4.72
N GLN A 75 -4.67 5.17 -4.12
CA GLN A 75 -4.63 5.40 -2.66
C GLN A 75 -6.03 5.51 -2.08
N VAL A 76 -6.24 4.98 -0.88
CA VAL A 76 -7.40 5.27 -0.05
C VAL A 76 -6.97 5.41 1.42
N GLU A 77 -7.48 6.43 2.09
CA GLU A 77 -7.29 6.68 3.52
C GLU A 77 -8.63 7.01 4.18
N TYR A 78 -8.83 6.58 5.42
CA TYR A 78 -9.99 6.91 6.24
C TYR A 78 -9.57 7.88 7.36
N HIS A 79 -10.24 9.02 7.45
CA HIS A 79 -9.98 10.00 8.49
C HIS A 79 -11.24 10.81 8.78
N ASP A 80 -11.58 10.98 10.07
CA ASP A 80 -12.71 11.79 10.53
C ASP A 80 -14.03 11.55 9.76
N SER A 81 -14.45 10.28 9.69
CA SER A 81 -15.66 9.85 8.96
C SER A 81 -15.68 10.17 7.46
N LYS A 82 -14.52 10.39 6.84
CA LYS A 82 -14.37 10.65 5.41
C LYS A 82 -13.38 9.68 4.78
N ILE A 83 -13.57 9.46 3.49
CA ILE A 83 -12.73 8.61 2.66
C ILE A 83 -11.99 9.48 1.66
N TYR A 84 -10.66 9.45 1.72
CA TYR A 84 -9.77 10.19 0.85
C TYR A 84 -9.26 9.23 -0.21
N HIS A 85 -9.58 9.47 -1.47
CA HIS A 85 -9.28 8.55 -2.56
C HIS A 85 -8.49 9.26 -3.66
N ILE A 86 -7.39 8.62 -4.10
CA ILE A 86 -6.58 9.12 -5.21
C ILE A 86 -6.48 8.06 -6.30
N GLN A 87 -6.78 8.45 -7.53
CA GLN A 87 -6.62 7.62 -8.72
C GLN A 87 -5.74 8.31 -9.76
N ASN A 88 -4.71 7.61 -10.25
CA ASN A 88 -3.74 8.16 -11.19
C ASN A 88 -4.10 7.79 -12.63
N GLU A 89 -4.21 8.75 -13.54
CA GLU A 89 -4.36 8.44 -14.97
C GLU A 89 -2.97 8.30 -15.62
N ASP A 90 -2.80 7.28 -16.47
CA ASP A 90 -1.48 6.84 -16.93
C ASP A 90 -0.81 7.78 -17.95
N LYS A 91 -1.60 8.45 -18.80
CA LYS A 91 -1.08 9.22 -19.95
C LYS A 91 -0.94 10.71 -19.69
N THR A 92 -1.82 11.27 -18.86
CA THR A 92 -1.88 12.69 -18.52
C THR A 92 -0.88 13.06 -17.43
N GLY A 93 -0.46 12.08 -16.62
CA GLY A 93 0.37 12.33 -15.45
C GLY A 93 -0.38 12.99 -14.29
N LEU A 94 -1.71 13.13 -14.37
CA LEU A 94 -2.53 13.74 -13.33
C LEU A 94 -3.12 12.69 -12.38
N SER A 95 -3.28 13.08 -11.12
CA SER A 95 -4.02 12.31 -10.12
C SER A 95 -5.35 12.98 -9.82
N GLU A 96 -6.44 12.24 -9.96
CA GLU A 96 -7.76 12.66 -9.45
C GLU A 96 -7.79 12.41 -7.95
N PHE A 97 -8.16 13.43 -7.18
CA PHE A 97 -8.26 13.37 -5.73
C PHE A 97 -9.67 13.76 -5.28
N LYS A 98 -10.35 12.79 -4.67
CA LYS A 98 -11.74 12.91 -4.22
C LYS A 98 -11.87 12.61 -2.74
N ILE A 99 -12.84 13.25 -2.11
CA ILE A 99 -13.23 12.96 -0.73
C ILE A 99 -14.68 12.51 -0.75
N TYR A 100 -14.96 11.40 -0.08
CA TYR A 100 -16.30 10.84 0.05
C TYR A 100 -16.77 10.80 1.51
N SER A 101 -18.08 10.83 1.72
CA SER A 101 -18.69 10.39 2.97
C SER A 101 -18.60 8.85 3.10
N LYS A 102 -18.91 8.31 4.28
CA LYS A 102 -18.97 6.85 4.49
C LYS A 102 -20.08 6.16 3.68
N GLU A 103 -21.07 6.91 3.22
CA GLU A 103 -22.17 6.45 2.37
C GLU A 103 -21.81 6.53 0.88
N GLY A 104 -20.64 7.11 0.55
CA GLY A 104 -20.15 7.25 -0.81
C GLY A 104 -20.65 8.51 -1.53
N GLU A 105 -21.18 9.49 -0.80
CA GLU A 105 -21.44 10.83 -1.35
C GLU A 105 -20.12 11.54 -1.64
N GLU A 106 -19.97 12.11 -2.82
CA GLU A 106 -18.79 12.90 -3.18
C GLU A 106 -18.86 14.29 -2.54
N LEU A 107 -17.91 14.58 -1.66
CA LEU A 107 -17.83 15.83 -0.90
C LEU A 107 -16.83 16.82 -1.50
N HIS A 108 -15.85 16.31 -2.25
CA HIS A 108 -14.78 17.10 -2.87
C HIS A 108 -14.25 16.41 -4.12
N ASP A 109 -13.87 17.22 -5.11
CA ASP A 109 -13.22 16.79 -6.34
C ASP A 109 -12.15 17.80 -6.76
N SER A 110 -10.95 17.31 -7.04
CA SER A 110 -9.83 18.12 -7.50
C SER A 110 -8.75 17.26 -8.18
N PHE A 111 -7.77 17.93 -8.78
CA PHE A 111 -6.64 17.27 -9.43
C PHE A 111 -5.33 17.66 -8.76
N ILE A 112 -4.41 16.70 -8.69
CA ILE A 112 -3.04 16.87 -8.25
C ILE A 112 -2.14 16.65 -9.46
N ASP A 113 -1.24 17.59 -9.69
CA ASP A 113 -0.22 17.46 -10.74
C ASP A 113 0.81 16.38 -10.38
N GLY A 114 1.18 15.55 -11.34
CA GLY A 114 1.98 14.35 -11.13
C GLY A 114 1.18 13.17 -10.55
N ARG A 115 1.74 11.97 -10.68
CA ARG A 115 1.11 10.72 -10.22
C ARG A 115 1.44 10.46 -8.76
N VAL A 116 0.45 10.42 -7.89
CA VAL A 116 0.64 10.12 -6.46
C VAL A 116 1.03 8.66 -6.29
N GLN A 117 1.92 8.40 -5.32
CA GLN A 117 2.42 7.06 -5.01
C GLN A 117 2.00 6.57 -3.62
N SER A 118 1.94 7.46 -2.62
CA SER A 118 1.56 7.13 -1.25
C SER A 118 0.89 8.34 -0.61
N LEU A 119 -0.13 8.12 0.22
CA LEU A 119 -0.82 9.14 1.02
C LEU A 119 -0.97 8.62 2.45
N VAL A 120 -0.83 9.48 3.46
CA VAL A 120 -1.31 9.22 4.84
C VAL A 120 -1.88 10.49 5.46
N ILE A 121 -2.71 10.33 6.47
CA ILE A 121 -3.34 11.43 7.21
C ILE A 121 -3.14 11.21 8.71
N ASN A 122 -2.57 12.20 9.41
CA ASN A 122 -2.36 12.10 10.86
C ASN A 122 -3.62 12.45 11.66
N SER A 123 -3.58 12.31 12.98
CA SER A 123 -4.76 12.55 13.82
C SER A 123 -5.22 14.01 13.85
N ARG A 124 -4.35 14.93 13.42
CA ARG A 124 -4.64 16.37 13.30
C ARG A 124 -5.20 16.77 11.95
N GLY A 125 -5.37 15.83 11.02
CA GLY A 125 -5.83 16.12 9.66
C GLY A 125 -4.75 16.72 8.76
N GLU A 126 -3.47 16.56 9.10
CA GLU A 126 -2.37 16.87 8.19
C GLU A 126 -2.17 15.67 7.23
N MET A 127 -2.12 15.96 5.95
CA MET A 127 -1.97 14.96 4.89
C MET A 127 -0.56 15.02 4.32
N PHE A 128 0.06 13.85 4.13
CA PHE A 128 1.39 13.73 3.55
C PHE A 128 1.36 12.80 2.35
N MET A 129 1.96 13.21 1.23
CA MET A 129 1.99 12.39 0.03
C MET A 129 3.35 12.41 -0.67
N THR A 130 3.61 11.36 -1.44
CA THR A 130 4.73 11.27 -2.37
C THR A 130 4.22 11.02 -3.78
N LYS A 131 5.05 11.33 -4.78
CA LYS A 131 4.74 11.14 -6.20
C LYS A 131 5.70 10.13 -6.83
N GLN A 132 5.22 9.45 -7.86
CA GLN A 132 6.02 8.54 -8.68
C GLN A 132 7.12 9.32 -9.40
N ALA A 133 8.31 8.72 -9.50
CA ALA A 133 9.41 9.34 -10.21
C ALA A 133 9.13 9.45 -11.72
N GLU A 134 9.42 10.61 -12.30
CA GLU A 134 9.31 10.87 -13.72
C GLU A 134 10.68 10.88 -14.42
N ASN A 135 10.68 10.67 -15.74
CA ASN A 135 11.92 10.61 -16.51
C ASN A 135 12.62 11.98 -16.49
N GLY A 136 13.88 11.99 -16.05
CA GLY A 136 14.69 13.21 -15.96
C GLY A 136 14.43 14.06 -14.71
N GLN A 137 13.70 13.52 -13.73
CA GLN A 137 13.52 14.15 -12.42
C GLN A 137 14.70 13.82 -11.50
N ASP A 138 15.29 14.86 -10.90
CA ASP A 138 16.43 14.74 -9.99
C ASP A 138 16.05 15.03 -8.52
N GLU A 139 15.04 15.87 -8.28
CA GLU A 139 14.54 16.23 -6.95
C GLU A 139 13.21 15.53 -6.65
N PHE A 140 13.10 14.94 -5.47
CA PHE A 140 11.90 14.24 -5.02
C PHE A 140 11.42 14.81 -3.69
N PHE A 141 10.10 14.92 -3.54
CA PHE A 141 9.49 15.63 -2.43
C PHE A 141 8.50 14.75 -1.67
N ILE A 142 8.41 14.98 -0.36
CA ILE A 142 7.20 14.71 0.40
C ILE A 142 6.41 16.02 0.42
N TYR A 143 5.16 15.97 -0.03
CA TYR A 143 4.24 17.09 0.00
C TYR A 143 3.35 17.00 1.22
N THR A 144 2.92 18.15 1.74
CA THR A 144 2.01 18.25 2.88
C THR A 144 0.88 19.22 2.62
N THR A 145 -0.30 18.93 3.18
CA THR A 145 -1.43 19.85 3.24
C THR A 145 -2.34 19.49 4.42
N THR A 146 -3.55 20.03 4.47
CA THR A 146 -4.55 19.73 5.53
C THR A 146 -5.87 19.30 4.92
N THR A 147 -6.63 18.49 5.64
CA THR A 147 -7.98 18.04 5.25
C THR A 147 -8.95 19.20 5.05
N ASP A 148 -8.75 20.33 5.73
CA ASP A 148 -9.55 21.57 5.58
C ASP A 148 -9.27 22.33 4.28
N LYS A 149 -8.08 22.19 3.70
CA LYS A 149 -7.64 22.90 2.48
C LYS A 149 -6.95 21.96 1.50
N PRO A 150 -7.65 20.95 0.99
CA PRO A 150 -7.02 19.78 0.40
C PRO A 150 -6.68 19.99 -1.10
N THR A 151 -6.19 21.19 -1.42
CA THR A 151 -5.80 21.64 -2.78
C THR A 151 -4.48 22.40 -2.81
N LYS A 152 -3.99 22.89 -1.65
CA LYS A 152 -2.72 23.62 -1.55
C LYS A 152 -1.65 22.72 -0.95
N TRP A 153 -0.85 22.09 -1.80
CA TRP A 153 0.24 21.21 -1.39
C TRP A 153 1.55 21.99 -1.26
N ASP A 154 2.10 22.02 -0.05
CA ASP A 154 3.40 22.60 0.25
C ASP A 154 4.47 21.49 0.31
N GLU A 155 5.74 21.85 0.13
CA GLU A 155 6.86 20.91 0.28
C GLU A 155 7.22 20.74 1.77
N LEU A 156 7.29 19.49 2.22
CA LEU A 156 7.75 19.14 3.57
C LEU A 156 9.26 18.92 3.58
N VAL A 157 9.74 17.98 2.77
CA VAL A 157 11.16 17.64 2.61
C VAL A 157 11.48 17.32 1.16
N VAL A 158 12.73 17.55 0.78
CA VAL A 158 13.29 17.23 -0.54
C VAL A 158 14.46 16.26 -0.42
N LEU A 159 14.66 15.42 -1.43
CA LEU A 159 15.79 14.50 -1.55
C LEU A 159 16.25 14.36 -3.00
N ASP A 160 17.55 14.48 -3.21
CA ASP A 160 18.16 14.36 -4.54
C ASP A 160 18.45 12.91 -4.92
N GLU A 161 18.20 12.59 -6.19
CA GLU A 161 18.47 11.31 -6.86
C GLU A 161 17.79 10.08 -6.22
N LYS A 162 16.89 10.30 -5.25
CA LYS A 162 16.20 9.24 -4.52
C LYS A 162 14.72 9.54 -4.36
N ALA A 163 13.90 8.76 -5.04
CA ALA A 163 12.46 8.87 -4.95
C ALA A 163 11.92 8.28 -3.64
N PHE A 164 10.80 8.82 -3.16
CA PHE A 164 10.07 8.27 -2.02
C PHE A 164 8.99 7.29 -2.50
N GLN A 165 9.04 6.04 -2.03
CA GLN A 165 8.15 4.97 -2.56
C GLN A 165 6.88 4.75 -1.75
N THR A 166 6.99 4.70 -0.43
CA THR A 166 5.86 4.47 0.48
C THR A 166 6.18 5.12 1.81
N LEU A 167 5.15 5.56 2.51
CA LEU A 167 5.27 6.27 3.78
C LEU A 167 4.19 5.79 4.78
N CYS A 168 4.49 5.95 6.06
CA CYS A 168 3.60 5.64 7.17
C CYS A 168 3.80 6.65 8.30
N LEU A 169 2.76 6.93 9.08
CA LEU A 169 2.88 7.65 10.34
C LEU A 169 3.39 6.70 11.42
N TYR A 170 4.55 7.00 11.99
CA TYR A 170 4.97 6.36 13.24
C TYR A 170 4.21 6.96 14.42
N ASP A 171 4.11 8.28 14.41
CA ASP A 171 3.28 9.08 15.29
C ASP A 171 2.84 10.32 14.51
N ASP A 172 2.22 11.23 15.25
CA ASP A 172 1.63 12.45 14.74
C ASP A 172 2.68 13.45 14.22
N ASP A 173 3.93 13.34 14.65
CA ASP A 173 5.05 14.23 14.33
C ASP A 173 6.17 13.54 13.52
N THR A 174 6.04 12.25 13.24
CA THR A 174 7.07 11.42 12.61
C THR A 174 6.51 10.53 11.50
N LEU A 175 7.13 10.61 10.32
CA LEU A 175 6.91 9.63 9.25
C LEU A 175 8.04 8.59 9.20
N VAL A 176 7.71 7.36 8.84
CA VAL A 176 8.66 6.37 8.30
C VAL A 176 8.48 6.33 6.79
N VAL A 177 9.58 6.40 6.05
CA VAL A 177 9.54 6.46 4.58
C VAL A 177 10.53 5.49 3.96
N ALA A 178 10.14 4.89 2.85
CA ALA A 178 11.03 4.17 1.96
C ALA A 178 11.55 5.09 0.85
N THR A 179 12.86 5.03 0.59
CA THR A 179 13.53 5.77 -0.49
C THR A 179 14.23 4.81 -1.44
N VAL A 180 14.34 5.16 -2.72
CA VAL A 180 14.96 4.32 -3.77
C VAL A 180 15.80 5.16 -4.72
N ASN A 181 16.96 4.64 -5.14
CA ASN A 181 17.74 5.29 -6.19
C ASN A 181 17.02 5.26 -7.56
N VAL A 182 17.07 6.38 -8.28
CA VAL A 182 16.62 6.46 -9.68
C VAL A 182 17.75 6.15 -10.67
N PRO A 183 17.48 5.59 -11.87
CA PRO A 183 16.17 5.11 -12.35
C PRO A 183 15.71 3.85 -11.59
N ILE A 184 14.42 3.77 -11.28
CA ILE A 184 13.84 2.66 -10.48
C ILE A 184 13.79 1.39 -11.34
N ASN A 185 14.57 0.38 -10.95
CA ASN A 185 14.62 -0.93 -11.60
C ASN A 185 15.04 -2.01 -10.58
N MET A 186 15.11 -3.29 -10.99
CA MET A 186 15.38 -4.41 -10.07
C MET A 186 16.71 -4.37 -9.31
N TYR A 187 17.63 -3.50 -9.71
CA TYR A 187 18.93 -3.28 -9.08
C TYR A 187 18.99 -1.98 -8.26
N SER A 188 17.90 -1.21 -8.23
CA SER A 188 17.80 -0.01 -7.41
C SER A 188 17.91 -0.38 -5.94
N LYS A 189 18.66 0.43 -5.20
CA LYS A 189 18.85 0.25 -3.76
C LYS A 189 17.77 1.02 -3.02
N GLU A 190 17.10 0.36 -2.10
CA GLU A 190 16.08 0.94 -1.23
C GLU A 190 16.56 1.05 0.22
N TRP A 191 16.02 2.03 0.92
CA TRP A 191 16.29 2.27 2.35
C TRP A 191 15.09 2.84 3.07
N LEU A 192 15.04 2.59 4.38
CA LEU A 192 14.11 3.22 5.30
C LEU A 192 14.75 4.41 6.00
N ARG A 193 13.96 5.44 6.23
CA ARG A 193 14.33 6.70 6.89
C ARG A 193 13.17 7.20 7.74
N PHE A 194 13.49 8.02 8.73
CA PHE A 194 12.51 8.82 9.45
C PHE A 194 12.45 10.23 8.88
N VAL A 195 11.27 10.84 8.95
CA VAL A 195 11.06 12.27 8.69
C VAL A 195 10.46 12.88 9.95
N ASP A 196 11.13 13.90 10.47
CA ASP A 196 10.56 14.78 11.50
C ASP A 196 9.70 15.83 10.79
N ILE A 197 8.40 15.83 11.06
CA ILE A 197 7.42 16.71 10.40
C ILE A 197 7.64 18.16 10.83
N LYS A 198 7.91 18.40 12.11
CA LYS A 198 8.04 19.76 12.68
C LYS A 198 9.35 20.42 12.24
N GLU A 199 10.44 19.67 12.34
CA GLU A 199 11.77 20.13 11.95
C GLU A 199 12.01 20.04 10.44
N LYS A 200 11.07 19.46 9.68
CA LYS A 200 11.16 19.26 8.24
C LYS A 200 12.47 18.58 7.85
N LYS A 201 12.82 17.51 8.58
CA LYS A 201 14.15 16.90 8.50
C LYS A 201 14.07 15.42 8.22
N LEU A 202 14.82 14.99 7.20
CA LEU A 202 15.02 13.59 6.87
C LEU A 202 16.23 13.01 7.62
N SER A 203 16.10 11.81 8.17
CA SER A 203 17.22 11.10 8.81
C SER A 203 18.17 10.48 7.77
N ALA A 204 19.35 10.07 8.25
CA ALA A 204 20.16 9.10 7.53
C ALA A 204 19.40 7.76 7.38
N PRO A 205 19.74 6.92 6.38
CA PRO A 205 19.22 5.56 6.27
C PRO A 205 19.51 4.75 7.54
N PHE A 206 18.56 3.94 7.98
CA PHE A 206 18.79 2.97 9.07
C PHE A 206 18.67 1.51 8.63
N SER A 207 18.18 1.24 7.41
CA SER A 207 18.13 -0.12 6.84
C SER A 207 19.14 -0.29 5.70
N SER A 208 19.16 -1.48 5.07
CA SER A 208 19.99 -1.76 3.90
C SER A 208 19.20 -2.50 2.81
N HIS A 209 19.64 -2.39 1.55
CA HIS A 209 19.04 -3.08 0.41
C HIS A 209 19.39 -4.57 0.41
N GLY A 210 18.41 -5.42 0.14
CA GLY A 210 18.61 -6.84 -0.09
C GLY A 210 17.41 -7.68 0.33
N LYS A 211 17.56 -9.01 0.31
CA LYS A 211 16.46 -9.96 0.54
C LYS A 211 16.56 -10.71 1.86
N SER A 212 17.65 -10.55 2.60
CA SER A 212 17.82 -11.16 3.92
C SER A 212 17.00 -10.44 4.99
N GLU A 213 16.96 -11.02 6.19
CA GLU A 213 16.33 -10.42 7.37
C GLU A 213 16.91 -9.02 7.66
N GLY A 214 16.03 -8.06 7.95
CA GLY A 214 16.38 -6.66 8.18
C GLY A 214 16.78 -5.87 6.93
N GLN A 215 16.88 -6.54 5.76
CA GLN A 215 17.11 -5.89 4.48
C GLN A 215 15.79 -5.65 3.75
N ILE A 216 15.73 -4.59 2.95
CA ILE A 216 14.54 -4.15 2.23
C ILE A 216 14.73 -4.34 0.73
N TYR A 217 13.69 -4.86 0.06
CA TYR A 217 13.66 -5.05 -1.39
C TYR A 217 12.29 -4.71 -1.97
N PHE A 218 12.17 -3.59 -2.69
CA PHE A 218 10.91 -3.05 -3.19
C PHE A 218 9.80 -3.01 -2.13
N PRO A 219 9.90 -2.14 -1.11
CA PRO A 219 8.88 -1.99 -0.10
C PRO A 219 7.55 -1.58 -0.76
N ARG A 220 6.49 -2.29 -0.40
CA ARG A 220 5.14 -2.10 -0.93
C ARG A 220 4.28 -1.24 -0.01
N ALA A 221 4.37 -1.51 1.30
CA ALA A 221 3.63 -0.79 2.32
C ALA A 221 4.40 -0.79 3.64
N ILE A 222 4.18 0.26 4.42
CA ILE A 222 4.66 0.39 5.80
C ILE A 222 3.43 0.68 6.67
N LYS A 223 3.29 0.01 7.80
CA LYS A 223 2.20 0.26 8.76
C LYS A 223 2.73 0.29 10.19
N LYS A 224 2.23 1.24 11.00
CA LYS A 224 2.47 1.28 12.43
C LYS A 224 1.93 0.00 13.07
N TYR A 225 2.70 -0.59 13.97
CA TYR A 225 2.31 -1.77 14.72
C TYR A 225 2.76 -1.62 16.17
N GLU A 226 1.81 -1.39 17.07
CA GLU A 226 2.10 -1.07 18.48
C GLU A 226 3.06 0.14 18.58
N ASP A 227 4.18 -0.01 19.29
CA ASP A 227 5.26 0.98 19.42
C ASP A 227 6.32 0.87 18.29
N ASP A 228 6.09 -0.01 17.33
CA ASP A 228 6.97 -0.34 16.21
C ASP A 228 6.29 -0.08 14.87
N PHE A 229 6.87 -0.57 13.78
CA PHE A 229 6.25 -0.60 12.47
C PHE A 229 6.65 -1.85 11.69
N ILE A 230 5.77 -2.26 10.78
CA ILE A 230 5.97 -3.39 9.88
C ILE A 230 6.13 -2.89 8.46
N VAL A 231 7.11 -3.45 7.76
CA VAL A 231 7.34 -3.23 6.33
C VAL A 231 7.01 -4.51 5.57
N LEU A 232 6.09 -4.40 4.63
CA LEU A 232 5.84 -5.41 3.61
C LEU A 232 6.65 -5.06 2.36
N ASP A 233 7.45 -6.00 1.88
CA ASP A 233 8.23 -5.82 0.66
C ASP A 233 7.94 -6.91 -0.39
N LYS A 234 8.52 -6.78 -1.59
CA LYS A 234 8.22 -7.66 -2.72
C LYS A 234 8.68 -9.10 -2.50
N THR A 235 9.47 -9.38 -1.46
CA THR A 235 9.82 -10.75 -1.05
C THR A 235 8.69 -11.47 -0.33
N GLY A 236 7.62 -10.77 0.06
CA GLY A 236 6.48 -11.33 0.80
C GLY A 236 6.72 -11.36 2.32
N LYS A 237 7.83 -10.81 2.81
CA LYS A 237 8.13 -10.72 4.24
C LYS A 237 7.44 -9.50 4.87
N PHE A 238 6.87 -9.70 6.05
CA PHE A 238 6.41 -8.65 6.97
C PHE A 238 7.49 -8.47 8.03
N GLN A 239 8.30 -7.43 7.90
CA GLN A 239 9.48 -7.22 8.75
C GLN A 239 9.21 -6.12 9.78
N ARG A 240 9.35 -6.44 11.07
CA ARG A 240 9.12 -5.52 12.18
C ARG A 240 10.39 -4.77 12.55
N PHE A 241 10.28 -3.45 12.69
CA PHE A 241 11.38 -2.56 13.08
C PHE A 241 10.91 -1.63 14.19
N ASN A 242 11.83 -1.28 15.08
CA ASN A 242 11.55 -0.37 16.19
C ASN A 242 11.87 1.09 15.89
N ARG A 243 11.63 1.97 16.87
CA ARG A 243 11.87 3.42 16.75
C ARG A 243 13.33 3.80 16.49
N GLU A 244 14.29 2.99 16.93
CA GLU A 244 15.71 3.18 16.62
C GLU A 244 16.08 2.71 15.21
N GLY A 245 15.14 2.16 14.45
CA GLY A 245 15.36 1.60 13.12
C GLY A 245 15.97 0.21 13.13
N LYS A 246 15.99 -0.46 14.29
CA LYS A 246 16.54 -1.82 14.43
C LYS A 246 15.50 -2.84 13.97
N TYR A 247 15.94 -3.77 13.13
CA TYR A 247 15.18 -4.97 12.80
C TYR A 247 14.97 -5.84 14.06
N LEU A 248 13.73 -6.26 14.29
CA LEU A 248 13.36 -7.14 15.40
C LEU A 248 13.15 -8.57 14.92
N GLU A 249 12.27 -8.75 13.94
CA GLU A 249 11.83 -10.07 13.47
C GLU A 249 11.10 -9.99 12.12
N THR A 250 10.87 -11.17 11.53
CA THR A 250 9.92 -11.35 10.43
C THR A 250 8.61 -11.86 11.02
N SER A 251 7.62 -10.98 11.17
CA SER A 251 6.34 -11.31 11.83
C SER A 251 5.41 -12.17 10.97
N ALA A 252 5.59 -12.20 9.64
CA ALA A 252 4.89 -13.14 8.76
C ALA A 252 5.60 -13.28 7.41
N THR A 253 5.31 -14.34 6.66
CA THR A 253 5.80 -14.52 5.27
C THR A 253 4.74 -15.13 4.36
N ILE A 254 4.44 -14.41 3.27
CA ILE A 254 3.63 -14.91 2.16
C ILE A 254 4.51 -15.13 0.93
N ASP A 255 3.90 -15.59 -0.17
CA ASP A 255 4.63 -15.73 -1.42
C ASP A 255 5.00 -14.37 -2.03
N ALA A 256 6.22 -14.30 -2.54
CA ALA A 256 6.76 -13.09 -3.14
C ALA A 256 5.88 -12.58 -4.30
N TYR A 257 5.93 -11.27 -4.56
CA TYR A 257 5.26 -10.59 -5.67
C TYR A 257 3.72 -10.52 -5.63
N LEU A 258 3.04 -11.21 -4.71
CA LEU A 258 1.57 -11.26 -4.68
C LEU A 258 0.92 -10.08 -3.96
N ALA A 259 1.53 -9.57 -2.89
CA ALA A 259 0.91 -8.49 -2.12
C ALA A 259 1.29 -7.08 -2.62
N ASN A 260 0.30 -6.20 -2.64
CA ASN A 260 0.44 -4.79 -2.99
C ASN A 260 0.35 -3.86 -1.77
N GLY A 261 -0.37 -4.27 -0.72
CA GLY A 261 -0.57 -3.48 0.49
C GLY A 261 -1.21 -4.33 1.60
N PHE A 262 -1.33 -3.77 2.80
CA PHE A 262 -1.99 -4.43 3.93
C PHE A 262 -2.48 -3.40 4.96
N GLU A 263 -3.45 -3.80 5.77
CA GLU A 263 -3.81 -3.14 7.03
C GLU A 263 -3.58 -4.08 8.21
N ILE A 264 -3.44 -3.50 9.40
CA ILE A 264 -3.32 -4.25 10.65
C ILE A 264 -4.68 -4.31 11.33
N ILE A 265 -5.11 -5.52 11.69
CA ILE A 265 -6.35 -5.77 12.43
C ILE A 265 -5.99 -6.66 13.62
N GLY A 266 -5.82 -6.06 14.80
CA GLY A 266 -5.32 -6.77 15.98
C GLY A 266 -3.91 -7.30 15.76
N ASP A 267 -3.74 -8.62 15.89
CA ASP A 267 -2.49 -9.36 15.67
C ASP A 267 -2.37 -9.93 14.25
N GLN A 268 -3.22 -9.49 13.31
CA GLN A 268 -3.24 -9.97 11.93
C GLN A 268 -2.94 -8.86 10.93
N ALA A 269 -2.33 -9.22 9.80
CA ALA A 269 -2.33 -8.42 8.60
C ALA A 269 -3.47 -8.87 7.68
N LEU A 270 -4.32 -7.95 7.26
CA LEU A 270 -5.25 -8.13 6.15
C LEU A 270 -4.60 -7.58 4.88
N ILE A 271 -4.29 -8.49 3.97
CA ILE A 271 -3.40 -8.28 2.84
C ILE A 271 -4.22 -8.09 1.57
N ILE A 272 -3.78 -7.14 0.74
CA ILE A 272 -4.29 -6.92 -0.61
C ILE A 272 -3.40 -7.66 -1.59
N CYS A 273 -3.97 -8.65 -2.27
CA CYS A 273 -3.25 -9.52 -3.19
C CYS A 273 -3.70 -9.30 -4.63
N SER A 274 -2.74 -9.41 -5.55
CA SER A 274 -2.95 -9.46 -7.00
C SER A 274 -1.88 -10.36 -7.62
N GLY A 275 -2.29 -11.39 -8.35
CA GLY A 275 -1.34 -12.39 -8.84
C GLY A 275 -1.86 -13.24 -9.99
N ILE A 276 -0.96 -14.04 -10.56
CA ILE A 276 -1.29 -15.07 -11.54
C ILE A 276 -1.42 -16.39 -10.79
N VAL A 277 -2.59 -17.03 -10.91
CA VAL A 277 -2.94 -18.30 -10.26
C VAL A 277 -3.56 -19.26 -11.29
N TYR A 278 -3.59 -20.56 -10.99
CA TYR A 278 -4.32 -21.56 -11.75
C TYR A 278 -5.77 -21.63 -11.28
N ASP A 279 -6.69 -21.66 -12.23
CA ASP A 279 -8.10 -21.95 -11.96
C ASP A 279 -8.36 -23.46 -11.84
N ASN A 280 -9.63 -23.83 -11.70
CA ASN A 280 -10.05 -25.23 -11.58
C ASN A 280 -9.78 -26.07 -12.85
N THR A 281 -9.53 -25.46 -14.01
CA THR A 281 -9.18 -26.15 -15.26
C THR A 281 -7.68 -26.20 -15.51
N GLN A 282 -6.87 -25.71 -14.57
CA GLN A 282 -5.40 -25.59 -14.66
C GLN A 282 -4.94 -24.54 -15.69
N GLU A 283 -5.78 -23.56 -16.01
CA GLU A 283 -5.41 -22.41 -16.83
C GLU A 283 -4.91 -21.26 -15.95
N THR A 284 -3.92 -20.50 -16.42
CA THR A 284 -3.43 -19.33 -15.67
C THR A 284 -4.36 -18.15 -15.86
N ILE A 285 -4.86 -17.62 -14.75
CA ILE A 285 -5.69 -16.42 -14.68
C ILE A 285 -5.00 -15.36 -13.82
N CYS A 286 -5.34 -14.08 -14.04
CA CYS A 286 -5.04 -13.03 -13.09
C CYS A 286 -6.18 -12.96 -12.07
N ASP A 287 -5.85 -12.93 -10.79
CA ASP A 287 -6.84 -12.86 -9.72
C ASP A 287 -6.43 -11.85 -8.64
N ASP A 288 -7.43 -11.28 -7.99
CA ASP A 288 -7.32 -10.22 -6.99
C ASP A 288 -8.18 -10.62 -5.77
N TRP A 289 -7.62 -10.52 -4.57
CA TRP A 289 -8.29 -10.94 -3.34
C TRP A 289 -7.73 -10.27 -2.08
N LEU A 290 -8.46 -10.40 -0.97
CA LEU A 290 -7.97 -10.13 0.37
C LEU A 290 -7.71 -11.44 1.11
N GLU A 291 -6.63 -11.50 1.88
CA GLU A 291 -6.28 -12.66 2.71
C GLU A 291 -5.70 -12.21 4.04
N LYS A 292 -5.88 -13.02 5.10
CA LYS A 292 -5.37 -12.71 6.43
C LYS A 292 -4.16 -13.59 6.74
N ILE A 293 -3.20 -13.04 7.47
CA ILE A 293 -2.12 -13.81 8.10
C ILE A 293 -1.86 -13.26 9.51
N THR A 294 -1.61 -14.15 10.46
CA THR A 294 -1.24 -13.76 11.83
C THR A 294 0.22 -13.27 11.85
N LEU A 295 0.49 -12.24 12.63
CA LEU A 295 1.80 -11.59 12.77
C LEU A 295 2.62 -12.21 13.93
N ASP A 296 2.73 -13.54 13.94
CA ASP A 296 3.38 -14.36 14.99
C ASP A 296 4.54 -15.22 14.47
N GLY A 297 5.05 -14.89 13.28
CA GLY A 297 6.01 -15.70 12.52
C GLY A 297 5.35 -16.68 11.54
N SER A 298 4.02 -16.64 11.40
CA SER A 298 3.27 -17.48 10.46
C SER A 298 3.75 -17.34 9.01
N SER A 299 3.59 -18.42 8.24
CA SER A 299 3.86 -18.40 6.80
C SER A 299 2.86 -19.23 6.00
N TRP A 300 2.54 -18.81 4.78
CA TRP A 300 1.70 -19.60 3.86
C TRP A 300 2.30 -20.97 3.54
N LYS A 301 3.63 -21.08 3.53
CA LYS A 301 4.31 -22.37 3.36
C LYS A 301 4.01 -23.31 4.53
N SER A 302 4.08 -22.80 5.76
CA SER A 302 3.73 -23.59 6.94
C SER A 302 2.23 -23.94 6.99
N GLU A 303 1.35 -23.05 6.54
CA GLU A 303 -0.09 -23.33 6.41
C GLU A 303 -0.37 -24.44 5.40
N ARG A 304 0.19 -24.35 4.19
CA ARG A 304 0.02 -25.38 3.15
C ARG A 304 0.47 -26.76 3.62
N LEU A 305 1.54 -26.85 4.40
CA LEU A 305 2.01 -28.12 4.98
C LEU A 305 1.09 -28.66 6.09
N ARG A 306 0.35 -27.80 6.80
CA ARG A 306 -0.64 -28.22 7.80
C ARG A 306 -1.95 -28.71 7.17
N ASP A 307 -2.32 -28.16 6.02
CA ASP A 307 -3.57 -28.47 5.32
C ASP A 307 -3.48 -29.70 4.39
N GLN A 308 -2.29 -30.27 4.21
CA GLN A 308 -2.02 -31.50 3.44
C GLN A 308 -2.05 -32.75 4.32
#